data_AF-A0AB37VAE3-F1
#
_entry.id   AF-A0AB37VAE3-F1
#
_cell.length_a   1.000
_cell.length_b   1.000
_cell.length_c   1.000
_cell.angle_alpha   90.00
_cell.angle_beta   90.00
_cell.angle_gamma   90.00
#
_symmetry.space_group_name_H-M   'P 1'
#
loop_
_entity.id
_entity.type
_entity.pdbx_description
1 polymer ?
#
loop_
_entity_poly.entity_id
_entity_poly.type
_entity_poly.pdbx_seq_one_letter_code
_entity_poly.pdbx_strand_id
1 'polypeptide(L)'
;MDVLSQEEKFIHVVDKFITHHHNSVNNNVFYKKLYVLFAGYHLKYFYSRAQYRNSCYHVDNIMQMFTGVVSTLNTTLLRKLANSNTLLHCLNSLVNYISGNLDEAEHIYADLLAQYEKKRIAGSLAYTPPGSVIRKRL
;
A
#
# COMPACT_ATOMS: atom_id res chain seq x y z
N MET A 1 -24.55 6.56 4.32
CA MET A 1 -23.36 5.73 4.63
C MET A 1 -22.17 6.65 4.61
N ASP A 2 -21.38 6.67 5.67
CA ASP A 2 -20.17 7.47 5.74
C ASP A 2 -19.12 6.87 4.79
N VAL A 3 -18.60 7.68 3.86
CA VAL A 3 -17.65 7.21 2.84
C VAL A 3 -16.26 7.26 3.45
N LEU A 4 -15.73 6.09 3.84
CA LEU A 4 -14.38 6.00 4.40
C LEU A 4 -13.34 6.62 3.45
N SER A 5 -12.42 7.40 4.02
CA SER A 5 -11.20 7.86 3.37
C SER A 5 -10.33 6.67 2.91
N GLN A 6 -9.32 6.93 2.07
CA GLN A 6 -8.43 5.85 1.63
C GLN A 6 -7.55 5.37 2.79
N GLU A 7 -7.18 6.28 3.69
CA GLU A 7 -6.46 6.03 4.93
C GLU A 7 -7.25 5.10 5.85
N GLU A 8 -8.54 5.38 6.09
CA GLU A 8 -9.40 4.51 6.90
C GLU A 8 -9.63 3.14 6.24
N LYS A 9 -9.83 3.12 4.91
CA LYS A 9 -9.89 1.86 4.16
C LYS A 9 -8.60 1.05 4.32
N PHE A 10 -7.45 1.72 4.32
CA PHE A 10 -6.17 1.06 4.49
C PHE A 10 -6.01 0.46 5.89
N ILE A 11 -6.47 1.14 6.94
CA ILE A 11 -6.47 0.60 8.30
C ILE A 11 -7.23 -0.73 8.37
N HIS A 12 -8.38 -0.83 7.70
CA HIS A 12 -9.12 -2.10 7.63
C HIS A 12 -8.36 -3.20 6.86
N VAL A 13 -7.57 -2.83 5.85
CA VAL A 13 -6.69 -3.79 5.15
C VAL A 13 -5.56 -4.27 6.08
N VAL A 14 -4.95 -3.36 6.84
CA VAL A 14 -3.90 -3.70 7.82
C VAL A 14 -4.47 -4.58 8.94
N ASP A 15 -5.66 -4.28 9.47
CA ASP A 15 -6.34 -5.11 10.48
C ASP A 15 -6.56 -6.54 9.97
N LYS A 16 -7.05 -6.70 8.74
CA LYS A 16 -7.19 -8.01 8.10
C LYS A 16 -5.84 -8.69 7.91
N PHE A 17 -4.81 -7.96 7.47
CA PHE A 17 -3.46 -8.50 7.32
C PHE A 17 -2.93 -9.05 8.64
N ILE A 18 -3.12 -8.34 9.75
CA ILE A 18 -2.74 -8.79 11.08
C ILE A 18 -3.46 -10.09 11.44
N THR A 19 -4.78 -10.20 11.22
CA THR A 19 -5.53 -11.44 11.46
C THR A 19 -4.92 -12.65 10.73
N HIS A 20 -4.55 -12.49 9.46
CA HIS A 20 -3.98 -13.57 8.64
C HIS A 20 -2.54 -13.94 9.04
N HIS A 21 -1.84 -13.05 9.75
CA HIS A 21 -0.42 -13.20 10.08
C HIS A 21 -0.14 -13.15 11.60
N HIS A 22 -1.16 -13.34 12.44
CA HIS A 22 -1.11 -13.15 13.90
C HIS A 22 0.06 -13.90 14.58
N ASN A 23 0.38 -15.11 14.13
CA ASN A 23 1.48 -15.92 14.68
C ASN A 23 2.90 -15.37 14.42
N SER A 24 3.03 -14.35 13.58
CA SER A 24 4.33 -13.77 13.18
C SER A 24 4.51 -12.33 13.61
N VAL A 25 3.52 -11.75 14.30
CA VAL A 25 3.64 -10.44 14.94
C VAL A 25 4.79 -10.55 15.94
N ASN A 26 5.85 -9.74 15.75
CA ASN A 26 7.17 -9.74 16.42
C ASN A 26 8.37 -10.24 15.60
N ASN A 27 8.18 -10.77 14.39
CA ASN A 27 9.29 -11.13 13.51
C ASN A 27 9.60 -10.00 12.51
N ASN A 28 10.88 -9.73 12.25
CA ASN A 28 11.33 -8.83 11.19
C ASN A 28 10.69 -9.14 9.82
N VAL A 29 10.50 -10.43 9.49
CA VAL A 29 9.82 -10.88 8.27
C VAL A 29 8.38 -10.36 8.17
N PHE A 30 7.67 -10.28 9.30
CA PHE A 30 6.32 -9.71 9.33
C PHE A 30 6.34 -8.22 9.00
N TYR A 31 7.27 -7.46 9.59
CA TYR A 31 7.37 -6.01 9.36
C TYR A 31 7.84 -5.67 7.94
N LYS A 32 8.72 -6.48 7.35
CA LYS A 32 9.04 -6.40 5.92
C LYS A 32 7.80 -6.60 5.05
N LYS A 33 6.96 -7.60 5.33
CA LYS A 33 5.71 -7.82 4.60
C LYS A 33 4.69 -6.68 4.82
N LEU A 34 4.62 -6.15 6.03
CA LEU A 34 3.77 -5.00 6.34
C LEU A 34 4.24 -3.75 5.59
N TYR A 35 5.55 -3.52 5.49
CA TYR A 35 6.10 -2.45 4.66
C TYR A 35 5.74 -2.61 3.18
N VAL A 36 5.87 -3.83 2.63
CA VAL A 36 5.44 -4.14 1.26
C VAL A 36 3.94 -3.84 1.07
N LEU A 37 3.10 -4.11 2.06
CA LEU A 37 1.68 -3.77 2.04
C LEU A 37 1.45 -2.25 1.98
N PHE A 38 2.19 -1.47 2.79
CA PHE A 38 2.16 0.00 2.76
C PHE A 38 2.59 0.53 1.38
N ALA A 39 3.73 0.07 0.86
CA ALA A 39 4.23 0.47 -0.45
C ALA A 39 3.26 0.12 -1.59
N GLY A 40 2.74 -1.11 -1.61
CA GLY A 40 1.76 -1.53 -2.61
C GLY A 40 0.46 -0.72 -2.56
N TYR A 41 -0.03 -0.40 -1.35
CA TYR A 41 -1.23 0.42 -1.20
C TYR A 41 -0.99 1.87 -1.61
N HIS A 42 0.16 2.43 -1.23
CA HIS A 42 0.62 3.75 -1.67
C HIS A 42 0.60 3.87 -3.20
N LEU A 43 1.27 2.95 -3.89
CA LEU A 43 1.35 2.93 -5.35
C LEU A 43 -0.03 2.84 -6.00
N LYS A 44 -0.91 2.00 -5.45
CA LYS A 44 -2.24 1.77 -6.04
C LYS A 44 -3.18 2.95 -5.87
N TYR A 45 -3.25 3.54 -4.68
CA TYR A 45 -4.33 4.47 -4.32
C TYR A 45 -3.89 5.93 -4.17
N PHE A 46 -2.62 6.19 -3.84
CA PHE A 46 -2.12 7.54 -3.55
C PHE A 46 -1.17 8.05 -4.64
N TYR A 47 -0.21 7.23 -5.07
CA TYR A 47 0.77 7.61 -6.10
C TYR A 47 0.11 8.01 -7.42
N SER A 48 -0.90 7.25 -7.85
CA SER A 48 -1.67 7.55 -9.07
C SER A 48 -2.43 8.89 -9.01
N ARG A 49 -2.62 9.44 -7.82
CA ARG A 49 -3.29 10.71 -7.53
C ARG A 49 -2.32 11.82 -7.13
N ALA A 50 -1.01 11.59 -7.27
CA ALA A 50 0.04 12.48 -6.80
C ALA A 50 -0.04 12.81 -5.28
N GLN A 51 -0.59 11.91 -4.47
CA GLN A 51 -0.64 12.06 -3.02
C GLN A 51 0.55 11.36 -2.37
N TYR A 52 1.09 11.98 -1.31
CA TYR A 52 2.28 11.50 -0.58
C TYR A 52 3.46 11.21 -1.52
N ARG A 53 3.83 12.16 -2.39
CA ARG A 53 4.89 11.99 -3.40
C ARG A 53 5.82 13.22 -3.47
N ASN A 54 6.00 13.90 -2.34
CA ASN A 54 6.71 15.19 -2.28
C ASN A 54 8.23 15.04 -2.11
N SER A 55 8.72 13.84 -1.76
CA SER A 55 10.15 13.55 -1.62
C SER A 55 10.69 12.75 -2.80
N CYS A 56 11.98 12.94 -3.09
CA CYS A 56 12.74 12.08 -3.99
C CYS A 56 13.03 10.69 -3.38
N TYR A 57 12.98 10.58 -2.05
CA TYR A 57 13.09 9.30 -1.34
C TYR A 57 11.71 8.67 -1.17
N HIS A 58 11.59 7.41 -1.52
CA HIS A 58 10.35 6.66 -1.41
C HIS A 58 9.95 6.38 0.03
N VAL A 59 10.91 6.13 0.91
CA VAL A 59 10.68 5.95 2.35
C VAL A 59 10.00 7.19 2.96
N ASP A 60 10.44 8.40 2.63
CA ASP A 60 9.81 9.64 3.12
C ASP A 60 8.35 9.77 2.67
N ASN A 61 8.07 9.36 1.44
CA ASN A 61 6.72 9.34 0.88
C ASN A 61 5.82 8.35 1.63
N ILE A 62 6.36 7.20 2.03
CA ILE A 62 5.66 6.24 2.91
C ILE A 62 5.47 6.80 4.31
N MET A 63 6.45 7.51 4.88
CA MET A 63 6.30 8.13 6.20
C MET A 63 5.26 9.27 6.21
N GLN A 64 5.14 10.02 5.12
CA GLN A 64 4.05 10.98 4.92
C GLN A 64 2.68 10.26 4.86
N MET A 65 2.56 9.18 4.07
CA MET A 65 1.33 8.36 4.04
C MET A 65 1.02 7.77 5.41
N PHE A 66 2.02 7.26 6.13
CA PHE A 66 1.89 6.72 7.48
C PHE A 66 1.31 7.76 8.44
N THR A 67 1.81 8.99 8.38
CA THR A 67 1.28 10.11 9.18
C THR A 67 -0.19 10.38 8.87
N GLY A 68 -0.56 10.38 7.58
CA GLY A 68 -1.96 10.47 7.13
C GLY A 68 -2.82 9.35 7.70
N VAL A 69 -2.36 8.10 7.61
CA VAL A 69 -3.04 6.92 8.16
C VAL A 69 -3.24 7.05 9.67
N VAL A 70 -2.17 7.34 10.42
CA VAL A 70 -2.24 7.47 11.88
C VAL A 70 -3.18 8.62 12.29
N SER A 71 -3.23 9.71 11.53
CA SER A 71 -4.13 10.84 11.83
C SER A 71 -5.62 10.48 11.78
N THR A 72 -5.99 9.39 11.07
CA THR A 72 -7.38 8.91 11.01
C THR A 72 -7.75 7.97 12.16
N LEU A 73 -6.77 7.51 12.95
CA LEU A 73 -7.03 6.64 14.10
C LEU A 73 -7.74 7.42 15.21
N ASN A 74 -9.01 7.12 15.41
CA ASN A 74 -9.81 7.63 16.50
C ASN A 74 -10.53 6.47 17.22
N THR A 75 -11.11 6.76 18.39
CA THR A 75 -11.78 5.75 19.22
C THR A 75 -12.93 5.04 18.50
N THR A 76 -13.65 5.73 17.62
CA THR A 76 -14.75 5.16 16.82
C THR A 76 -14.25 4.15 15.80
N LEU A 77 -13.16 4.46 15.09
CA LEU A 77 -12.54 3.55 14.14
C LEU A 77 -11.93 2.34 14.86
N LEU A 78 -11.13 2.57 15.90
CA LEU A 78 -10.45 1.52 16.65
C LEU A 78 -11.43 0.49 17.24
N ARG A 79 -12.62 0.91 17.68
CA ARG A 79 -13.65 0.00 18.21
C ARG A 79 -14.21 -0.97 17.16
N LYS A 80 -14.07 -0.64 15.88
CA LYS A 80 -14.55 -1.48 14.75
C LYS A 80 -13.50 -2.48 14.26
N LEU A 81 -12.26 -2.40 14.76
CA LEU A 81 -11.16 -3.26 14.33
C LEU A 81 -11.05 -4.50 15.22
N ALA A 82 -10.74 -5.64 14.63
CA ALA A 82 -10.59 -6.89 15.38
C ALA A 82 -9.29 -6.90 16.22
N ASN A 83 -8.25 -6.20 15.75
CA ASN A 83 -6.91 -6.26 16.31
C ASN A 83 -6.40 -4.87 16.74
N SER A 84 -7.25 -3.98 17.24
CA SER A 84 -6.90 -2.57 17.51
C SER A 84 -5.59 -2.38 18.31
N ASN A 85 -5.41 -3.10 19.42
CA ASN A 85 -4.19 -3.01 20.24
C ASN A 85 -2.95 -3.50 19.46
N THR A 86 -3.07 -4.65 18.79
CA THR A 86 -1.99 -5.22 17.97
C THR A 86 -1.65 -4.32 16.80
N LEU A 87 -2.64 -3.65 16.19
CA LEU A 87 -2.45 -2.72 15.10
C LEU A 87 -1.62 -1.52 15.53
N LEU A 88 -1.94 -0.91 16.69
CA LEU A 88 -1.14 0.20 17.23
C LEU A 88 0.31 -0.22 17.49
N HIS A 89 0.50 -1.42 18.08
CA HIS A 89 1.84 -1.98 18.25
C HIS A 89 2.56 -2.19 16.91
N CYS A 90 1.89 -2.78 15.93
CA CYS A 90 2.46 -3.05 14.61
C CYS A 90 2.84 -1.76 13.87
N LEU A 91 2.02 -0.70 13.97
CA LEU A 91 2.34 0.59 13.37
C LEU A 91 3.59 1.22 13.99
N ASN A 92 3.72 1.18 15.31
CA ASN A 92 4.93 1.67 15.98
C ASN A 92 6.17 0.85 15.60
N SER A 93 6.06 -0.48 15.62
CA SER A 93 7.15 -1.38 15.26
C SER A 93 7.53 -1.30 13.77
N LEU A 94 6.58 -0.93 12.89
CA LEU A 94 6.88 -0.65 11.48
C LEU A 94 7.81 0.57 11.34
N VAL A 95 7.62 1.62 12.13
CA VAL A 95 8.53 2.79 12.13
C VAL A 95 9.94 2.36 12.54
N ASN A 96 10.06 1.49 13.54
CA ASN A 96 11.36 0.93 13.96
C ASN A 96 11.99 0.08 12.85
N TYR A 97 11.20 -0.75 12.16
CA TYR A 97 11.68 -1.54 11.02
C TYR A 97 12.23 -0.64 9.92
N ILE A 98 11.46 0.37 9.48
CA ILE A 98 11.88 1.29 8.42
C ILE A 98 13.18 2.01 8.83
N SER A 99 13.22 2.56 10.05
CA SER A 99 14.37 3.31 10.54
C SER A 99 15.64 2.46 10.64
N GLY A 100 15.50 1.18 11.00
CA GLY A 100 16.61 0.24 11.08
C GLY A 100 17.02 -0.39 9.74
N ASN A 101 16.24 -0.23 8.67
CA ASN A 101 16.43 -0.91 7.39
C ASN A 101 16.20 0.05 6.19
N LEU A 102 16.64 1.31 6.29
CA LEU A 102 16.33 2.37 5.31
C LEU A 102 16.67 1.98 3.87
N ASP A 103 17.89 1.48 3.62
CA ASP A 103 18.34 1.09 2.28
C ASP A 103 17.50 -0.07 1.70
N GLU A 104 17.18 -1.06 2.54
CA GLU A 104 16.33 -2.18 2.14
C GLU A 104 14.90 -1.70 1.82
N ALA A 105 14.34 -0.84 2.66
CA ALA A 105 13.01 -0.29 2.48
C ALA A 105 12.91 0.54 1.19
N GLU A 106 13.89 1.41 0.94
CA GLU A 106 13.98 2.21 -0.28
C GLU A 106 14.06 1.30 -1.53
N HIS A 107 14.90 0.26 -1.48
CA HIS A 107 15.05 -0.69 -2.58
C HIS A 107 13.76 -1.48 -2.84
N ILE A 108 13.10 -1.98 -1.78
CA ILE A 108 11.81 -2.68 -1.90
C ILE A 108 10.77 -1.79 -2.59
N TYR A 109 10.68 -0.52 -2.21
CA TYR A 109 9.72 0.38 -2.84
C TYR A 109 10.07 0.60 -4.32
N ALA A 110 11.34 0.88 -4.64
CA ALA A 110 11.78 1.12 -6.01
C ALA A 110 11.45 -0.07 -6.95
N ASP A 111 11.68 -1.29 -6.48
CA ASP A 111 11.30 -2.52 -7.19
C ASP A 111 9.79 -2.62 -7.41
N LEU A 112 8.98 -2.34 -6.39
CA LEU A 112 7.53 -2.33 -6.50
C LEU A 112 7.04 -1.26 -7.47
N LEU A 113 7.65 -0.08 -7.47
CA LEU A 113 7.33 1.01 -8.39
C LEU A 113 7.63 0.61 -9.83
N ALA A 114 8.80 0.05 -10.11
CA ALA A 114 9.17 -0.42 -11.44
C ALA A 114 8.18 -1.50 -11.95
N GLN A 115 7.80 -2.45 -11.10
CA GLN A 115 6.79 -3.46 -11.44
C GLN A 115 5.41 -2.84 -11.70
N TYR A 116 4.99 -1.90 -10.87
CA TYR A 116 3.73 -1.20 -11.01
C TYR A 116 3.66 -0.40 -12.31
N GLU A 117 4.71 0.36 -12.66
CA GLU A 117 4.79 1.14 -13.88
C GLU A 117 4.87 0.26 -15.13
N LYS A 118 5.67 -0.82 -15.10
CA LYS A 118 5.69 -1.82 -16.17
C LYS A 118 4.30 -2.38 -16.46
N LYS A 119 3.54 -2.74 -15.40
CA LYS A 119 2.17 -3.25 -15.54
C LYS A 119 1.21 -2.21 -16.09
N ARG A 120 1.34 -0.94 -15.66
CA ARG A 120 0.53 0.18 -16.20
C ARG A 120 0.78 0.41 -17.68
N ILE A 121 2.04 0.43 -18.10
CA ILE A 121 2.43 0.61 -19.50
C ILE A 121 1.89 -0.56 -20.34
N ALA A 122 2.12 -1.80 -19.91
CA ALA A 122 1.59 -2.98 -20.61
C ALA A 122 0.05 -2.94 -20.75
N GLY A 123 -0.67 -2.51 -19.70
CA GLY A 123 -2.11 -2.31 -19.75
C GLY A 123 -2.55 -1.22 -20.72
N SER A 124 -1.81 -0.10 -20.81
CA SER A 124 -2.09 0.97 -21.79
C SER A 124 -1.79 0.58 -23.23
N LEU A 125 -0.84 -0.34 -23.45
CA LEU A 125 -0.44 -0.84 -24.76
C LEU A 125 -1.23 -2.07 -25.20
N ALA A 126 -2.30 -2.45 -24.50
CA ALA A 126 -3.23 -3.49 -24.94
C ALA A 126 -3.97 -3.04 -26.21
N TYR A 127 -3.25 -3.09 -27.33
CA TYR A 127 -3.76 -2.85 -28.66
C TYR A 127 -4.84 -3.89 -28.95
N THR A 128 -6.07 -3.44 -29.12
CA THR A 128 -7.13 -4.27 -29.69
C THR A 128 -7.05 -4.05 -31.20
N PRO A 129 -6.65 -5.06 -32.00
CA PRO A 129 -6.65 -4.92 -33.45
C PRO A 129 -8.06 -4.54 -33.91
N PRO A 130 -8.23 -3.59 -34.86
CA PRO A 130 -9.53 -3.36 -35.48
C PRO A 130 -10.03 -4.70 -36.01
N GLY A 131 -11.24 -5.10 -35.58
CA GLY A 131 -11.83 -6.38 -35.99
C GLY A 131 -11.76 -6.52 -37.51
N SER A 132 -11.24 -7.65 -37.97
CA SER A 132 -11.15 -7.97 -39.39
C SER A 132 -12.55 -7.84 -40.01
N VAL A 133 -12.77 -6.77 -40.78
CA VAL A 133 -13.98 -6.61 -41.59
C VAL A 133 -13.96 -7.75 -42.61
N ILE A 134 -14.72 -8.80 -42.34
CA ILE A 134 -14.96 -9.88 -43.30
C ILE A 134 -15.72 -9.23 -44.47
N ARG A 135 -15.00 -8.86 -45.53
CA ARG A 135 -15.61 -8.54 -46.83
C ARG A 135 -16.29 -9.81 -47.32
N LYS A 136 -17.62 -9.87 -47.22
CA LYS A 136 -18.42 -10.85 -47.97
C LYS A 136 -18.15 -10.60 -49.46
N ARG A 137 -17.56 -11.59 -50.14
CA ARG A 137 -17.49 -11.62 -51.59
C ARG A 137 -18.91 -11.88 -52.11
N LEU A 138 -19.39 -10.97 -52.97
CA LEU A 138 -20.62 -11.11 -53.76
C LEU A 138 -20.42 -12.17 -54.84
#